data_AF-A0A936MT82-F1
#
_entry.id   AF-A0A936MT82-F1
#
_cell.length_a   1.000
_cell.length_b   1.000
_cell.length_c   1.000
_cell.angle_alpha   90.00
_cell.angle_beta   90.00
_cell.angle_gamma   90.00
#
_symmetry.space_group_name_H-M   'P 1'
#
loop_
_entity.id
_entity.type
_entity.pdbx_description
1 polymer ?
#
loop_
_entity_poly.entity_id
_entity_poly.type
_entity_poly.pdbx_seq_one_letter_code
_entity_poly.pdbx_strand_id
1 'polypeptide(L)'
;MNQHHGTPLACSVTMEYEPFMDRVARRGAFESDDVALRAARAVITALAGFLVPDEAQALAAALPSSFVPLVVTSAVAAEPGRDAMFQRVAALEIVPLALATEHTVIVLQVLSDLLPEETRIRLARHLGPELGELLSPMPAPDEPPAHIHRPPTVAPGGGHTLATGRPGSRHPLSEATPERAHTHSVVRSDNPHGDTKLSSTEGLTQEREHETLAEGRPGPARPIAEAGERTAKG
;
A
#
# COMPACT_ATOMS: atom_id res chain seq x y z
N MET A 1 33.63 48.84 -9.76
CA MET A 1 33.81 47.61 -8.95
C MET A 1 32.49 46.87 -8.91
N ASN A 2 32.32 45.88 -9.77
CA ASN A 2 31.09 45.08 -9.85
C ASN A 2 31.15 43.97 -8.81
N GLN A 3 30.25 44.02 -7.83
CA GLN A 3 30.05 42.96 -6.86
C GLN A 3 29.19 41.86 -7.49
N HIS A 4 29.84 40.80 -7.97
CA HIS A 4 29.20 39.53 -8.24
C HIS A 4 28.70 38.95 -6.91
N HIS A 5 27.40 39.09 -6.64
CA HIS A 5 26.73 38.28 -5.64
C HIS A 5 26.66 36.86 -6.20
N GLY A 6 27.59 36.02 -5.79
CA GLY A 6 27.48 34.58 -5.97
C GLY A 6 26.27 34.11 -5.17
N THR A 7 25.17 33.83 -5.86
CA THR A 7 24.04 33.10 -5.31
C THR A 7 24.57 31.76 -4.78
N PRO A 8 24.36 31.43 -3.49
CA PRO A 8 24.69 30.08 -3.02
C PRO A 8 23.81 29.11 -3.81
N LEU A 9 24.46 28.18 -4.52
CA LEU A 9 23.80 27.01 -5.10
C LEU A 9 23.04 26.34 -3.95
N ALA A 10 21.71 26.43 -3.97
CA ALA A 10 20.89 25.68 -3.05
C ALA A 10 21.28 24.21 -3.22
N CYS A 11 21.80 23.58 -2.17
CA CYS A 11 22.05 22.15 -2.15
C CYS A 11 20.73 21.45 -2.51
N SER A 12 20.61 20.88 -3.71
CA SER A 12 19.45 20.05 -4.04
C SER A 12 19.56 18.79 -3.19
N VAL A 13 18.80 18.74 -2.09
CA VAL A 13 18.71 17.54 -1.26
C VAL A 13 17.90 16.53 -2.06
N THR A 14 18.59 15.60 -2.70
CA THR A 14 18.01 14.44 -3.36
C THR A 14 17.59 13.42 -2.30
N MET A 15 16.40 12.86 -2.42
CA MET A 15 15.92 11.81 -1.54
C MET A 15 16.76 10.53 -1.64
N GLU A 16 17.06 9.90 -0.52
CA GLU A 16 17.74 8.60 -0.49
C GLU A 16 16.75 7.45 -0.70
N TYR A 17 17.20 6.38 -1.38
CA TYR A 17 16.36 5.25 -1.76
C TYR A 17 15.84 4.46 -0.55
N GLU A 18 16.72 4.10 0.38
CA GLU A 18 16.37 3.30 1.56
C GLU A 18 15.37 4.00 2.49
N PRO A 19 15.56 5.26 2.90
CA PRO A 19 14.56 5.98 3.69
C PRO A 19 13.22 6.13 2.98
N PHE A 20 13.21 6.27 1.65
CA PHE A 20 11.97 6.33 0.87
C PHE A 20 11.22 5.00 0.91
N MET A 21 11.89 3.90 0.54
CA MET A 21 11.27 2.58 0.48
C MET A 21 10.83 2.08 1.84
N ASP A 22 11.62 2.33 2.88
CA ASP A 22 11.29 2.01 4.27
C ASP A 22 10.03 2.75 4.76
N ARG A 23 9.82 4.01 4.36
CA ARG A 23 8.56 4.72 4.63
C ARG A 23 7.37 4.16 3.83
N VAL A 24 7.57 3.83 2.56
CA VAL A 24 6.53 3.20 1.72
C VAL A 24 6.10 1.87 2.35
N ALA A 25 7.04 0.98 2.65
CA ALA A 25 6.79 -0.33 3.25
C ALA A 25 6.02 -0.21 4.58
N ARG A 26 6.48 0.66 5.48
CA ARG A 26 5.81 0.88 6.78
C ARG A 26 4.39 1.43 6.66
N ARG A 27 4.16 2.35 5.72
CA ARG A 27 2.85 3.02 5.60
C ARG A 27 1.82 2.15 4.89
N GLY A 28 2.25 1.35 3.92
CA GLY A 28 1.35 0.56 3.08
C GLY A 28 1.07 -0.86 3.54
N ALA A 29 1.76 -1.35 4.58
CA ALA A 29 1.60 -2.74 5.06
C ALA A 29 1.62 -3.78 3.94
N PHE A 30 2.50 -3.57 2.95
CA PHE A 30 2.61 -4.43 1.77
C PHE A 30 3.00 -5.86 2.15
N GLU A 31 2.56 -6.83 1.35
CA GLU A 31 2.87 -8.25 1.56
C GLU A 31 4.37 -8.55 1.49
N SER A 32 5.13 -7.77 0.71
CA SER A 32 6.58 -7.85 0.63
C SER A 32 7.20 -6.55 0.11
N ASP A 33 8.51 -6.41 0.30
CA ASP A 33 9.30 -5.30 -0.24
C ASP A 33 9.21 -5.21 -1.77
N ASP A 34 9.11 -6.36 -2.46
CA ASP A 34 8.92 -6.39 -3.92
C ASP A 34 7.57 -5.79 -4.32
N VAL A 35 6.50 -6.05 -3.56
CA VAL A 35 5.19 -5.42 -3.82
C VAL A 35 5.27 -3.91 -3.59
N ALA A 36 5.90 -3.47 -2.50
CA ALA A 36 6.10 -2.06 -2.21
C ALA A 36 6.90 -1.36 -3.31
N LEU A 37 7.97 -1.99 -3.82
CA LEU A 37 8.76 -1.46 -4.93
C LEU A 37 7.97 -1.37 -6.22
N ARG A 38 7.19 -2.40 -6.58
CA ARG A 38 6.33 -2.36 -7.77
C ARG A 38 5.31 -1.24 -7.69
N ALA A 39 4.64 -1.09 -6.54
CA ALA A 39 3.70 -0.01 -6.28
C ALA A 39 4.36 1.37 -6.45
N ALA A 40 5.52 1.59 -5.80
CA ALA A 40 6.26 2.85 -5.92
C ALA A 40 6.64 3.17 -7.37
N ARG A 41 7.15 2.18 -8.12
CA ARG A 41 7.49 2.35 -9.54
C ARG A 41 6.27 2.68 -10.39
N ALA A 42 5.16 1.99 -10.20
CA ALA A 42 3.93 2.20 -10.94
C ALA A 42 3.38 3.62 -10.69
N VAL A 43 3.33 4.05 -9.42
CA VAL A 43 2.84 5.38 -9.04
C VAL A 43 3.75 6.49 -9.59
N ILE A 44 5.06 6.37 -9.47
CA ILE A 44 6.00 7.39 -10.00
C ILE A 44 5.90 7.48 -11.52
N THR A 45 5.81 6.34 -12.21
CA THR A 45 5.65 6.29 -13.67
C THR A 45 4.32 6.93 -14.10
N ALA A 46 3.23 6.62 -13.39
CA ALA A 46 1.92 7.19 -13.65
C ALA A 46 1.93 8.71 -13.44
N LEU A 47 2.47 9.17 -12.30
CA LEU A 47 2.58 10.58 -11.95
C LEU A 47 3.34 11.35 -13.03
N ALA A 48 4.51 10.84 -13.45
CA ALA A 48 5.33 11.47 -14.49
C ALA A 48 4.57 11.63 -15.82
N GLY A 49 3.64 10.74 -16.15
CA GLY A 49 2.80 10.86 -17.34
C GLY A 49 1.88 12.07 -17.33
N PHE A 50 1.56 12.64 -16.17
CA PHE A 50 0.72 13.84 -16.05
C PHE A 50 1.52 15.14 -15.95
N LEU A 51 2.86 15.07 -15.99
CA LEU A 51 3.74 16.22 -15.82
C LEU A 51 4.21 16.76 -17.16
N VAL A 52 4.29 18.09 -17.28
CA VAL A 52 5.05 18.72 -18.37
C VAL A 52 6.54 18.53 -18.13
N PRO A 53 7.40 18.64 -19.16
CA PRO A 53 8.82 18.31 -19.06
C PRO A 53 9.54 19.01 -17.89
N ASP A 54 9.26 20.29 -17.67
CA ASP A 54 9.88 21.07 -16.60
C ASP A 54 9.48 20.56 -15.20
N GLU A 55 8.24 20.09 -15.03
CA GLU A 55 7.75 19.52 -13.77
C GLU A 55 8.29 18.11 -13.54
N ALA A 56 8.36 17.32 -14.62
CA ALA A 56 8.99 15.99 -14.59
C ALA A 56 10.48 16.11 -14.20
N GLN A 57 11.19 17.10 -14.73
CA GLN A 57 12.58 17.35 -14.36
C GLN A 57 12.72 17.76 -12.88
N ALA A 58 11.82 18.59 -12.37
CA ALA A 58 11.82 18.97 -10.96
C ALA A 58 11.54 17.78 -10.03
N LEU A 59 10.59 16.90 -10.40
CA LEU A 59 10.34 15.65 -9.70
C LEU A 59 11.58 14.74 -9.74
N ALA A 60 12.17 14.52 -10.91
CA ALA A 60 13.35 13.68 -11.08
C ALA A 60 14.55 14.16 -10.25
N ALA A 61 14.76 15.48 -10.13
CA ALA A 61 15.82 16.04 -9.31
C ALA A 61 15.64 15.81 -7.81
N ALA A 62 14.40 15.56 -7.34
CA ALA A 62 14.09 15.32 -5.94
C ALA A 62 14.01 13.83 -5.58
N LEU A 63 13.79 12.95 -6.55
CA LEU A 63 13.62 11.51 -6.34
C LEU A 63 14.96 10.78 -6.09
N PRO A 64 14.91 9.58 -5.48
CA PRO A 64 16.06 8.68 -5.49
C PRO A 64 16.48 8.34 -6.92
N SER A 65 17.80 8.23 -7.14
CA SER A 65 18.40 8.05 -8.47
C SER A 65 17.88 6.82 -9.24
N SER A 66 17.47 5.76 -8.52
CA SER A 66 16.87 4.55 -9.08
C SER A 66 15.51 4.78 -9.76
N PHE A 67 14.79 5.85 -9.41
CA PHE A 67 13.48 6.19 -9.98
C PHE A 67 13.55 7.24 -11.10
N VAL A 68 14.66 7.95 -11.25
CA VAL A 68 14.85 8.97 -12.30
C VAL A 68 14.54 8.45 -13.71
N PRO A 69 14.98 7.24 -14.12
CA PRO A 69 14.67 6.74 -15.46
C PRO A 69 13.17 6.60 -15.72
N LEU A 70 12.36 6.32 -14.70
CA LEU A 70 10.91 6.17 -14.84
C LEU A 70 10.22 7.48 -15.19
N VAL A 71 10.76 8.59 -14.69
CA VAL A 71 10.22 9.92 -14.97
C VAL A 71 10.58 10.37 -16.37
N VAL A 72 11.82 10.12 -16.80
CA VAL A 72 12.34 10.54 -18.11
C VAL A 72 11.70 9.77 -19.26
N THR A 73 11.35 8.49 -19.06
CA THR A 73 10.80 7.63 -20.12
C THR A 73 9.28 7.57 -20.14
N SER A 74 8.60 8.23 -19.19
CA SER A 74 7.14 8.11 -19.08
C SER A 74 6.42 8.76 -20.26
N ALA A 75 5.48 8.03 -20.85
CA ALA A 75 4.62 8.56 -21.89
C ALA A 75 3.59 9.53 -21.27
N VAL A 76 3.45 10.70 -21.88
CA VAL A 76 2.47 11.72 -21.49
C VAL A 76 1.05 11.17 -21.62
N ALA A 77 0.25 11.35 -20.58
CA ALA A 77 -1.16 11.01 -20.54
C ALA A 77 -2.00 12.15 -21.13
N ALA A 78 -3.13 11.80 -21.76
CA ALA A 78 -3.94 12.75 -22.49
C ALA A 78 -4.63 13.79 -21.58
N GLU A 79 -5.14 13.37 -20.42
CA GLU A 79 -5.87 14.24 -19.49
C GLU A 79 -5.51 13.92 -18.03
N PRO A 80 -5.10 14.91 -17.22
CA PRO A 80 -4.86 14.71 -15.80
C PRO A 80 -6.18 14.55 -15.02
N GLY A 81 -6.19 13.62 -14.07
CA GLY A 81 -7.33 13.41 -13.18
C GLY A 81 -7.10 12.27 -12.21
N ARG A 82 -7.81 12.28 -11.09
CA ARG A 82 -7.65 11.28 -10.02
C ARG A 82 -7.98 9.86 -10.50
N ASP A 83 -9.08 9.69 -11.22
CA ASP A 83 -9.48 8.38 -11.75
C ASP A 83 -8.51 7.88 -12.82
N ALA A 84 -8.05 8.77 -13.70
CA ALA A 84 -7.05 8.45 -14.72
C ALA A 84 -5.73 7.99 -14.09
N MET A 85 -5.32 8.61 -12.98
CA MET A 85 -4.15 8.20 -12.20
C MET A 85 -4.32 6.79 -11.64
N PHE A 86 -5.43 6.49 -10.97
CA PHE A 86 -5.67 5.17 -10.38
C PHE A 86 -5.77 4.07 -11.43
N GLN A 87 -6.45 4.32 -12.55
CA GLN A 87 -6.53 3.36 -13.66
C GLN A 87 -5.16 3.10 -14.27
N ARG A 88 -4.33 4.14 -14.42
CA ARG A 88 -2.97 4.00 -14.95
C ARG A 88 -2.08 3.20 -14.00
N VAL A 89 -2.17 3.44 -12.69
CA VAL A 89 -1.43 2.65 -11.69
C VAL A 89 -1.89 1.19 -11.71
N ALA A 90 -3.20 0.93 -11.77
CA ALA A 90 -3.74 -0.42 -11.88
C ALA A 90 -3.18 -1.18 -13.10
N ALA A 91 -3.09 -0.49 -14.25
CA ALA A 91 -2.54 -1.06 -15.48
C ALA A 91 -1.02 -1.30 -15.40
N LEU A 92 -0.27 -0.39 -14.79
CA LEU A 92 1.19 -0.48 -14.67
C LEU A 92 1.63 -1.54 -13.64
N GLU A 93 0.91 -1.66 -12.54
CA GLU A 93 1.21 -2.61 -11.47
C GLU A 93 0.56 -3.99 -11.71
N ILE A 94 -0.44 -4.06 -12.60
CA ILE A 94 -1.23 -5.26 -12.90
C ILE A 94 -1.99 -5.73 -11.64
N VAL A 95 -2.74 -4.81 -11.04
CA VAL A 95 -3.52 -5.06 -9.83
C VAL A 95 -4.95 -4.54 -9.97
N PRO A 96 -5.91 -5.04 -9.15
CA PRO A 96 -7.24 -4.46 -9.05
C PRO A 96 -7.21 -2.96 -8.70
N LEU A 97 -8.19 -2.20 -9.22
CA LEU A 97 -8.30 -0.75 -9.01
C LEU A 97 -8.31 -0.34 -7.53
N ALA A 98 -8.90 -1.17 -6.66
CA ALA A 98 -8.93 -0.91 -5.21
C ALA A 98 -7.51 -0.83 -4.62
N LEU A 99 -6.64 -1.80 -4.94
CA LEU A 99 -5.24 -1.81 -4.50
C LEU A 99 -4.46 -0.65 -5.14
N ALA A 100 -4.65 -0.41 -6.44
CA ALA A 100 -4.00 0.71 -7.11
C ALA A 100 -4.33 2.06 -6.47
N THR A 101 -5.59 2.24 -6.04
CA THR A 101 -6.03 3.45 -5.33
C THR A 101 -5.28 3.60 -4.01
N GLU A 102 -5.24 2.55 -3.20
CA GLU A 102 -4.54 2.52 -1.93
C GLU A 102 -3.04 2.79 -2.10
N HIS A 103 -2.38 2.06 -2.99
CA HIS A 103 -0.97 2.21 -3.31
C HIS A 103 -0.63 3.63 -3.78
N THR A 104 -1.48 4.22 -4.63
CA THR A 104 -1.33 5.61 -5.09
C THR A 104 -1.36 6.57 -3.92
N VAL A 105 -2.35 6.44 -3.03
CA VAL A 105 -2.47 7.32 -1.86
C VAL A 105 -1.27 7.19 -0.95
N ILE A 106 -0.82 5.97 -0.65
CA ILE A 106 0.35 5.72 0.22
C ILE A 106 1.61 6.36 -0.36
N VAL A 107 1.92 6.09 -1.63
CA VAL A 107 3.16 6.55 -2.25
C VAL A 107 3.15 8.07 -2.42
N LEU A 108 2.02 8.67 -2.84
CA LEU A 108 1.92 10.13 -2.94
C LEU A 108 2.01 10.82 -1.58
N GLN A 109 1.48 10.22 -0.51
CA GLN A 109 1.68 10.73 0.85
C GLN A 109 3.15 10.67 1.28
N VAL A 110 3.85 9.56 1.03
CA VAL A 110 5.29 9.46 1.32
C VAL A 110 6.10 10.49 0.52
N LEU A 111 5.75 10.70 -0.76
CA LEU A 111 6.34 11.77 -1.56
C LEU A 111 6.03 13.15 -0.97
N SER A 112 4.81 13.39 -0.50
CA SER A 112 4.43 14.67 0.12
C SER A 112 5.28 14.99 1.36
N ASP A 113 5.68 13.96 2.12
CA ASP A 113 6.48 14.09 3.34
C ASP A 113 7.98 14.30 3.06
N LEU A 114 8.46 13.84 1.91
CA LEU A 114 9.90 13.79 1.58
C LEU A 114 10.32 14.77 0.48
N LEU A 115 9.40 15.22 -0.36
CA LEU A 115 9.70 16.18 -1.42
C LEU A 115 10.07 17.56 -0.82
N PRO A 116 11.05 18.26 -1.40
CA PRO A 116 11.27 19.67 -1.10
C PRO A 116 9.97 20.46 -1.27
N GLU A 117 9.70 21.37 -0.33
CA GLU A 117 8.44 22.12 -0.28
C GLU A 117 8.13 22.85 -1.59
N GLU A 118 9.15 23.48 -2.20
CA GLU A 118 9.02 24.17 -3.48
C GLU A 118 8.57 23.23 -4.60
N THR A 119 9.22 22.07 -4.76
CA THR A 119 8.86 21.04 -5.74
C THR A 119 7.44 20.56 -5.51
N ARG A 120 7.07 20.29 -4.25
CA ARG A 120 5.73 19.81 -3.89
C ARG A 120 4.63 20.81 -4.22
N ILE A 121 4.80 22.09 -3.86
CA ILE A 121 3.84 23.16 -4.17
C ILE A 121 3.66 23.32 -5.68
N ARG A 122 4.78 23.27 -6.42
CA ARG A 122 4.79 23.40 -7.87
C ARG A 122 4.05 22.25 -8.56
N LEU A 123 4.34 21.01 -8.15
CA LEU A 123 3.63 19.81 -8.64
C LEU A 123 2.14 19.84 -8.30
N ALA A 124 1.77 20.18 -7.05
CA ALA A 124 0.36 20.24 -6.64
C ALA A 124 -0.43 21.27 -7.46
N ARG A 125 0.19 22.42 -7.79
CA ARG A 125 -0.43 23.43 -8.65
C ARG A 125 -0.61 22.93 -10.08
N HIS A 126 0.39 22.24 -10.62
CA HIS A 126 0.36 21.69 -11.98
C HIS A 126 -0.72 20.61 -12.14
N LEU A 127 -0.85 19.73 -11.15
CA LEU A 127 -1.79 18.59 -11.19
C LEU A 127 -3.26 18.97 -10.93
N GLY A 128 -3.53 20.21 -10.51
CA GLY A 128 -4.88 20.68 -10.19
C GLY A 128 -5.38 20.18 -8.82
N PRO A 129 -6.61 20.54 -8.43
CA PRO A 129 -7.10 20.33 -7.06
C PRO A 129 -7.19 18.85 -6.67
N GLU A 130 -7.74 17.98 -7.54
CA GLU A 130 -8.00 16.58 -7.18
C GLU A 130 -6.72 15.78 -6.92
N LEU A 131 -5.71 15.92 -7.77
CA LEU A 131 -4.42 15.22 -7.61
C LEU A 131 -3.46 15.99 -6.69
N GLY A 132 -3.52 17.32 -6.69
CA GLY A 132 -2.71 18.16 -5.82
C GLY A 132 -3.05 17.99 -4.33
N GLU A 133 -4.31 17.67 -3.99
CA GLU A 133 -4.71 17.32 -2.63
C GLU A 133 -3.93 16.10 -2.09
N LEU A 134 -3.60 15.12 -2.93
CA LEU A 134 -2.83 13.94 -2.53
C LEU A 134 -1.35 14.25 -2.22
N LEU A 135 -0.86 15.41 -2.68
CA LEU A 135 0.48 15.94 -2.40
C LEU A 135 0.48 17.02 -1.30
N SER A 136 -0.69 17.31 -0.72
CA SER A 136 -0.76 18.17 0.45
C SER A 136 -0.23 17.39 1.65
N PRO A 137 0.61 18.01 2.51
CA PRO A 137 1.13 17.31 3.66
C PRO A 137 -0.06 16.97 4.54
N MET A 138 -0.16 15.72 4.96
CA MET A 138 -1.12 15.40 5.99
C MET A 138 -0.67 16.13 7.25
N PRO A 139 -1.52 16.96 7.89
CA PRO A 139 -1.16 17.54 9.17
C PRO A 139 -0.75 16.40 10.09
N ALA A 140 0.43 16.53 10.72
CA ALA A 140 0.84 15.57 11.71
C ALA A 140 -0.33 15.44 12.71
N PRO A 141 -0.79 14.22 13.02
CA PRO A 141 -1.82 14.07 14.02
C PRO A 141 -1.34 14.82 15.27
N ASP A 142 -2.20 15.70 15.80
CA ASP A 142 -1.93 16.36 17.08
C ASP A 142 -1.45 15.27 18.04
N GLU A 143 -0.32 15.53 18.73
CA GLU A 143 0.26 14.58 19.67
C GLU A 143 -0.88 14.02 20.52
N PRO A 144 -1.14 12.70 20.47
CA PRO A 144 -2.29 12.13 21.16
C PRO A 144 -2.21 12.61 22.61
N PRO A 145 -3.30 13.20 23.15
CA PRO A 145 -3.24 13.86 24.43
C PRO A 145 -2.58 12.93 25.41
N ALA A 146 -1.46 13.36 26.00
CA ALA A 146 -0.66 12.54 26.88
C ALA A 146 -1.63 11.79 27.79
N HIS A 147 -1.67 10.46 27.67
CA HIS A 147 -2.52 9.65 28.53
C HIS A 147 -1.97 9.84 29.94
N ILE A 148 -2.50 10.83 30.65
CA ILE A 148 -2.26 10.99 32.08
C ILE A 148 -2.94 9.79 32.69
N HIS A 149 -2.18 8.71 32.83
CA HIS A 149 -2.44 7.70 33.83
C HIS A 149 -2.41 8.44 35.16
N ARG A 150 -3.55 9.01 35.55
CA ARG A 150 -3.78 9.45 36.91
C ARG A 150 -4.01 8.16 37.67
N PRO A 151 -3.02 7.62 38.41
CA PRO A 151 -3.34 6.54 39.33
C PRO A 151 -4.48 7.05 40.22
N PRO A 152 -5.56 6.27 40.41
CA PRO A 152 -6.62 6.68 41.31
C PRO A 152 -5.96 7.03 42.64
N THR A 153 -6.20 8.25 43.11
CA THR A 153 -5.71 8.68 44.42
C THR A 153 -6.48 7.86 45.43
N VAL A 154 -5.94 6.70 45.80
CA VAL A 154 -6.52 5.86 46.83
C VAL A 154 -6.35 6.63 48.12
N ALA A 155 -7.42 7.27 48.59
CA ALA A 155 -7.49 7.69 49.96
C ALA A 155 -7.17 6.47 50.83
N PRO A 156 -6.20 6.54 51.75
CA PRO A 156 -5.95 5.45 52.68
C PRO A 156 -7.22 5.27 53.51
N GLY A 157 -7.98 4.21 53.23
CA GLY A 157 -9.18 3.85 53.99
C GLY A 157 -10.48 3.57 53.22
N GLY A 158 -10.49 3.54 51.88
CA GLY A 158 -11.76 3.40 51.13
C GLY A 158 -11.78 2.42 49.95
N GLY A 159 -10.79 1.53 49.83
CA GLY A 159 -10.69 0.60 48.70
C GLY A 159 -11.36 -0.74 48.98
N HIS A 160 -12.65 -0.87 48.68
CA HIS A 160 -13.24 -2.18 48.39
C HIS A 160 -12.75 -2.61 47.00
N THR A 161 -11.60 -3.26 46.95
CA THR A 161 -11.14 -3.92 45.74
C THR A 161 -11.99 -5.17 45.52
N LEU A 162 -12.19 -5.58 44.26
CA LEU A 162 -12.88 -6.84 43.93
C LEU A 162 -12.24 -8.09 44.56
N ALA A 163 -11.05 -7.94 45.16
CA ALA A 163 -10.38 -8.97 45.95
C ALA A 163 -10.95 -9.12 47.38
N THR A 164 -11.51 -8.05 47.96
CA THR A 164 -12.22 -8.14 49.24
C THR A 164 -13.69 -8.39 48.95
N GLY A 165 -14.09 -9.66 49.04
CA GLY A 165 -15.45 -10.12 48.78
C GLY A 165 -16.54 -9.22 49.39
N ARG A 166 -17.70 -9.23 48.73
CA ARG A 166 -18.92 -8.51 49.12
C ARG A 166 -19.14 -8.66 50.64
N PRO A 167 -19.36 -7.56 51.40
CA PRO A 167 -19.64 -7.66 52.83
C PRO A 167 -20.84 -8.57 53.06
N GLY A 168 -20.61 -9.75 53.65
CA GLY A 168 -21.63 -10.77 53.89
C GLY A 168 -21.23 -12.20 53.46
N SER A 169 -20.19 -12.39 52.64
CA SER A 169 -19.68 -13.74 52.35
C SER A 169 -18.70 -14.19 53.44
N ARG A 170 -19.06 -15.21 54.23
CA ARG A 170 -18.18 -15.85 55.23
C ARG A 170 -17.02 -16.67 54.64
N HIS A 171 -16.83 -16.64 53.31
CA HIS A 171 -15.76 -17.34 52.62
C HIS A 171 -15.09 -16.40 51.61
N PRO A 172 -13.89 -15.87 51.90
CA PRO A 172 -13.12 -15.12 50.91
C PRO A 172 -12.76 -16.04 49.73
N LEU A 173 -12.74 -15.52 48.51
CA LEU A 173 -12.38 -16.25 47.28
C LEU A 173 -10.99 -16.92 47.36
N SER A 174 -10.13 -16.42 48.25
CA SER A 174 -8.83 -17.00 48.60
C SER A 174 -8.92 -18.40 49.24
N GLU A 175 -10.07 -18.75 49.81
CA GLU A 175 -10.38 -20.07 50.40
C GLU A 175 -11.23 -20.95 49.48
N ALA A 176 -11.58 -20.48 48.28
CA ALA A 176 -12.24 -21.32 47.29
C ALA A 176 -11.21 -22.34 46.79
N THR A 177 -11.26 -23.55 47.32
CA THR A 177 -10.67 -24.74 46.70
C THR A 177 -11.60 -25.12 45.54
N PRO A 178 -11.29 -24.80 44.27
CA PRO A 178 -12.11 -25.29 43.18
C PRO A 178 -12.04 -26.82 43.21
N GLU A 179 -13.20 -27.46 43.32
CA GLU A 179 -13.33 -28.89 43.11
C GLU A 179 -12.77 -29.19 41.71
N ARG A 180 -11.70 -29.99 41.67
CA ARG A 180 -11.06 -30.34 40.40
C ARG A 180 -12.07 -31.03 39.51
N ALA A 181 -12.22 -30.48 38.31
CA ALA A 181 -12.81 -31.08 37.13
C ALA A 181 -14.33 -31.31 37.17
N HIS A 182 -15.09 -30.32 36.71
CA HIS A 182 -16.31 -30.63 35.99
C HIS A 182 -15.92 -31.32 34.68
N THR A 183 -16.31 -32.59 34.55
CA THR A 183 -16.09 -33.53 33.43
C THR A 183 -16.71 -33.07 32.09
N HIS A 184 -17.16 -31.82 32.00
CA HIS A 184 -17.83 -31.23 30.84
C HIS A 184 -17.12 -29.97 30.33
N SER A 185 -15.79 -29.92 30.46
CA SER A 185 -14.97 -28.90 29.81
C SER A 185 -15.02 -29.09 28.29
N VAL A 186 -15.62 -28.11 27.61
CA VAL A 186 -15.81 -28.03 26.15
C VAL A 186 -14.48 -28.01 25.38
N VAL A 187 -13.35 -27.88 26.07
CA VAL A 187 -12.00 -27.79 25.51
C VAL A 187 -11.41 -29.16 25.09
N ARG A 188 -12.09 -30.28 25.34
CA ARG A 188 -11.65 -31.62 24.90
C ARG A 188 -12.49 -32.25 23.77
N SER A 189 -13.37 -31.49 23.12
CA SER A 189 -14.06 -32.01 21.93
C SER A 189 -13.18 -31.76 20.70
N ASP A 190 -12.80 -32.81 19.97
CA ASP A 190 -11.96 -32.70 18.76
C ASP A 190 -12.66 -31.98 17.60
N ASN A 191 -13.95 -31.67 17.72
CA ASN A 191 -14.68 -30.88 16.73
C ASN A 191 -15.93 -30.18 17.32
N PRO A 192 -15.78 -29.04 18.02
CA PRO A 192 -16.89 -28.35 18.68
C PRO A 192 -17.86 -27.64 17.72
N HIS A 193 -17.62 -27.69 16.40
CA HIS A 193 -18.47 -27.11 15.36
C HIS A 193 -18.92 -28.14 14.31
N GLY A 194 -18.90 -29.44 14.65
CA GLY A 194 -19.35 -30.51 13.74
C GLY A 194 -20.77 -30.29 13.20
N ASP A 195 -21.65 -29.74 14.04
CA ASP A 195 -23.07 -29.57 13.73
C ASP A 195 -23.38 -28.30 12.92
N THR A 196 -22.36 -27.48 12.60
CA THR A 196 -22.49 -26.26 11.78
C THR A 196 -21.87 -26.42 10.38
N LYS A 197 -21.44 -27.64 10.01
CA LYS A 197 -20.97 -27.92 8.64
C LYS A 197 -22.13 -28.22 7.70
N LEU A 198 -22.76 -27.17 7.18
CA LEU A 198 -23.48 -27.24 5.91
C LEU A 198 -22.44 -27.13 4.78
N SER A 199 -22.46 -28.12 3.88
CA SER A 199 -21.66 -28.26 2.65
C SER A 199 -20.24 -28.84 2.76
N SER A 200 -20.17 -30.17 2.82
CA SER A 200 -19.15 -30.93 2.09
C SER A 200 -19.85 -31.90 1.16
N THR A 201 -19.89 -31.56 -0.13
CA THR A 201 -20.39 -32.38 -1.22
C THR A 201 -19.41 -33.53 -1.45
N GLU A 202 -19.66 -34.68 -0.85
CA GLU A 202 -19.01 -35.94 -1.23
C GLU A 202 -19.65 -36.47 -2.52
N GLY A 203 -18.83 -36.53 -3.57
CA GLY A 203 -18.76 -37.66 -4.50
C GLY A 203 -19.81 -37.76 -5.61
N LEU A 204 -19.43 -37.39 -6.83
CA LEU A 204 -19.77 -38.15 -8.05
C LEU A 204 -18.57 -38.16 -9.01
N THR A 205 -17.74 -39.20 -8.86
CA THR A 205 -17.02 -39.95 -9.91
C THR A 205 -16.41 -39.15 -11.08
N GLN A 206 -15.13 -38.81 -10.95
CA GLN A 206 -14.24 -38.50 -12.08
C GLN A 206 -13.06 -39.50 -12.11
N GLU A 207 -13.36 -40.78 -11.87
CA GLU A 207 -12.48 -41.91 -12.20
C GLU A 207 -13.03 -42.59 -13.46
N ARG A 208 -12.45 -42.22 -14.60
CA ARG A 208 -12.58 -42.71 -15.99
C ARG A 208 -12.38 -41.45 -16.83
N GLU A 209 -11.22 -41.18 -17.41
CA GLU A 209 -10.52 -42.02 -18.36
C GLU A 209 -9.03 -41.68 -18.40
N HIS A 210 -8.27 -42.73 -18.64
CA HIS A 210 -6.88 -42.67 -19.04
C HIS A 210 -6.73 -41.86 -20.33
N GLU A 211 -6.21 -40.63 -20.26
CA GLU A 211 -5.49 -40.05 -21.40
C GLU A 211 -4.15 -39.50 -20.93
N THR A 212 -3.16 -40.37 -21.10
CA THR A 212 -1.75 -40.12 -20.86
C THR A 212 -1.16 -39.57 -22.16
N LEU A 213 -0.39 -38.48 -22.04
CA LEU A 213 0.74 -38.03 -22.90
C LEU A 213 0.70 -38.23 -24.42
N ALA A 214 1.04 -37.13 -25.11
CA ALA A 214 1.68 -37.08 -26.42
C ALA A 214 0.78 -37.09 -27.66
N GLU A 215 0.19 -35.94 -27.97
CA GLU A 215 0.01 -35.53 -29.37
C GLU A 215 0.12 -34.00 -29.47
N GLY A 216 1.32 -33.53 -29.81
CA GLY A 216 1.54 -32.16 -30.26
C GLY A 216 0.88 -31.97 -31.63
N ARG A 217 0.08 -30.91 -31.77
CA ARG A 217 -0.37 -30.45 -33.09
C ARG A 217 0.45 -29.24 -33.56
N PRO A 218 0.97 -29.28 -34.79
CA PRO A 218 1.92 -28.29 -35.29
C PRO A 218 1.22 -27.01 -35.74
N GLY A 219 1.86 -25.88 -35.52
CA GLY A 219 1.42 -24.57 -36.01
C GLY A 219 1.43 -24.49 -37.55
N PRO A 220 0.60 -23.63 -38.16
CA PRO A 220 0.68 -23.36 -39.59
C PRO A 220 1.88 -22.46 -39.92
N ALA A 221 2.76 -22.97 -40.77
CA ALA A 221 3.83 -22.21 -41.43
C ALA A 221 3.25 -21.38 -42.59
N ARG A 222 3.23 -20.04 -42.45
CA ARG A 222 3.15 -19.13 -43.60
C ARG A 222 4.13 -17.96 -43.43
N PRO A 223 5.09 -17.78 -44.36
CA PRO A 223 6.03 -16.65 -44.35
C PRO A 223 5.37 -15.32 -44.77
N ILE A 224 5.84 -14.22 -44.16
CA ILE A 224 5.40 -12.81 -44.33
C ILE A 224 6.09 -12.14 -45.55
N ALA A 225 6.11 -12.80 -46.71
CA ALA A 225 6.79 -12.23 -47.89
C ALA A 225 5.95 -12.39 -49.16
N GLU A 226 4.78 -11.74 -49.22
CA GLU A 226 4.09 -11.41 -50.48
C GLU A 226 2.90 -10.47 -50.22
N ALA A 227 3.18 -9.19 -49.97
CA ALA A 227 2.16 -8.13 -50.00
C ALA A 227 2.85 -6.79 -50.31
N GLY A 228 3.41 -6.69 -51.51
CA GLY A 228 4.13 -5.48 -51.92
C GLY A 228 4.40 -5.46 -53.41
N GLU A 229 3.37 -5.57 -54.26
CA GLU A 229 3.45 -5.13 -55.66
C GLU A 229 2.07 -5.10 -56.32
N ARG A 230 1.53 -3.88 -56.49
CA ARG A 230 0.51 -3.42 -57.45
C ARG A 230 0.13 -2.00 -57.00
N THR A 231 0.18 -0.93 -57.78
CA THR A 231 0.48 -0.71 -59.20
C THR A 231 0.59 0.81 -59.33
N ALA A 232 1.68 1.31 -59.91
CA ALA A 232 1.73 2.65 -60.48
C ALA A 232 1.35 2.56 -61.96
N LYS A 233 0.33 3.29 -62.40
CA LYS A 233 0.18 3.76 -63.80
C LYS A 233 -0.99 4.72 -63.95
N GLY A 234 -0.72 5.87 -64.59
CA GLY A 234 -1.66 6.62 -65.43
C GLY A 234 -2.40 7.74 -64.73
#